data_AF-A0A6M1Z545-F1
#
_entry.id   AF-A0A6M1Z545-F1
#
_cell.length_a   1.000
_cell.length_b   1.000
_cell.length_c   1.000
_cell.angle_alpha   90.00
_cell.angle_beta   90.00
_cell.angle_gamma   90.00
#
_symmetry.space_group_name_H-M   'P 1'
#
loop_
_entity.id
_entity.type
_entity.pdbx_description
1 polymer ?
#
loop_
_entity_poly.entity_id
_entity_poly.type
_entity_poly.pdbx_seq_one_letter_code
_entity_poly.pdbx_strand_id
1 'polypeptide(L)'
;MAAPAPKGEYNRNAKNQLNNLRNKLNNWKNKQNEFSDVEAQQIREIMNNVNKDCNQIGGKFTKDWNNFRKNLDSKLNNPKKMDSNDFKNFNNQIQQLMKELK
;
A
#
# COMPACT_ATOMS: atom_id res chain seq x y z
N MET A 1 12.74 -20.81 -18.80
CA MET A 1 12.84 -19.89 -17.65
C MET A 1 12.28 -18.55 -18.11
N ALA A 2 11.22 -18.03 -17.50
CA ALA A 2 10.68 -16.73 -17.90
C ALA A 2 11.73 -15.66 -17.60
N ALA A 3 12.02 -14.80 -18.60
CA ALA A 3 12.89 -13.66 -18.39
C ALA A 3 12.28 -12.79 -17.26
N PRO A 4 13.11 -12.25 -16.33
CA PRO A 4 12.60 -11.30 -15.34
C PRO A 4 11.93 -10.15 -16.09
N ALA A 5 10.76 -9.72 -15.62
CA ALA A 5 10.07 -8.62 -16.27
C ALA A 5 11.00 -7.39 -16.27
N PRO A 6 11.04 -6.60 -17.36
CA PRO A 6 11.79 -5.35 -17.36
C PRO A 6 11.38 -4.49 -16.16
N LYS A 7 12.34 -3.84 -15.49
CA LYS A 7 12.12 -3.02 -14.28
C LYS A 7 10.93 -2.04 -14.38
N GLY A 8 10.60 -1.58 -15.59
CA GLY A 8 9.45 -0.73 -15.85
C GLY A 8 8.08 -1.39 -15.61
N GLU A 9 7.94 -2.70 -15.81
CA GLU A 9 6.70 -3.43 -15.52
C GLU A 9 6.44 -3.53 -14.02
N TYR A 10 7.47 -3.79 -13.21
CA TYR A 10 7.36 -3.80 -11.75
C TYR A 10 6.99 -2.40 -11.21
N ASN A 11 7.58 -1.34 -11.74
CA ASN A 11 7.23 0.04 -11.37
C ASN A 11 5.76 0.34 -11.70
N ARG A 12 5.30 -0.05 -12.89
CA ARG A 12 3.91 0.16 -13.32
C ARG A 12 2.92 -0.63 -12.47
N ASN A 13 3.23 -1.89 -12.18
CA ASN A 13 2.37 -2.74 -11.35
C ASN A 13 2.29 -2.21 -9.92
N ALA A 14 3.44 -1.92 -9.29
CA ALA A 14 3.49 -1.33 -7.95
C ALA A 14 2.69 -0.01 -7.88
N LYS A 15 2.78 0.84 -8.91
CA LYS A 15 2.02 2.10 -8.98
C LYS A 15 0.51 1.87 -9.09
N ASN A 16 0.07 0.89 -9.87
CA ASN A 16 -1.33 0.50 -9.94
C ASN A 16 -1.84 -0.06 -8.61
N GLN A 17 -1.07 -0.94 -7.97
CA GLN A 17 -1.42 -1.50 -6.66
C GLN A 17 -1.48 -0.43 -5.57
N LEU A 18 -0.53 0.51 -5.55
CA LEU A 18 -0.54 1.67 -4.66
C LEU A 18 -1.77 2.56 -4.87
N ASN A 19 -2.18 2.77 -6.13
CA ASN A 19 -3.39 3.53 -6.42
C ASN A 19 -4.66 2.79 -5.96
N ASN A 20 -4.70 1.46 -6.12
CA ASN A 20 -5.79 0.63 -5.61
C ASN A 20 -5.85 0.68 -4.08
N LEU A 21 -4.69 0.59 -3.41
CA LEU A 21 -4.57 0.75 -1.98
C LEU A 21 -5.10 2.10 -1.50
N ARG A 22 -4.73 3.19 -2.18
CA ARG A 22 -5.22 4.54 -1.90
C ARG A 22 -6.75 4.61 -1.94
N ASN A 23 -7.36 4.01 -2.96
CA ASN A 23 -8.81 3.97 -3.11
C ASN A 23 -9.46 3.17 -1.98
N LYS A 24 -8.88 2.03 -1.60
CA LYS A 24 -9.34 1.21 -0.47
C LYS A 24 -9.25 1.94 0.86
N LEU A 25 -8.15 2.65 1.12
CA LEU A 25 -8.01 3.47 2.33
C LEU A 25 -9.01 4.63 2.36
N ASN A 26 -9.29 5.27 1.23
CA ASN A 26 -10.33 6.29 1.16
C ASN A 26 -11.73 5.71 1.38
N ASN A 27 -12.02 4.52 0.84
CA ASN A 27 -13.28 3.83 1.11
C ASN A 27 -13.42 3.50 2.60
N TRP A 28 -12.37 2.95 3.21
CA TRP A 28 -12.32 2.69 4.64
C TRP A 28 -12.56 3.96 5.46
N LYS A 29 -11.92 5.08 5.11
CA LYS A 29 -12.16 6.37 5.76
C LYS A 29 -13.64 6.76 5.74
N ASN A 30 -14.32 6.57 4.61
CA ASN A 30 -15.75 6.90 4.47
C ASN A 30 -16.67 5.89 5.16
N LYS A 31 -16.24 4.63 5.29
CA LYS A 31 -17.01 3.49 5.81
C LYS A 31 -16.37 2.88 7.05
N GLN A 32 -15.82 3.70 7.93
CA GLN A 32 -15.00 3.21 9.04
C GLN A 32 -15.77 2.32 10.01
N ASN A 33 -17.07 2.60 10.19
CA ASN A 33 -17.99 1.79 11.01
C ASN A 33 -18.38 0.46 10.37
N GLU A 34 -18.27 0.34 9.05
CA GLU A 34 -18.60 -0.86 8.28
C GLU A 34 -17.34 -1.63 7.84
N PHE A 35 -16.17 -1.22 8.34
CA PHE A 35 -14.91 -1.85 7.99
C PHE A 35 -14.88 -3.27 8.54
N SER A 36 -14.90 -4.23 7.63
CA SER A 36 -14.92 -5.66 7.94
C SER A 36 -13.54 -6.29 7.75
N ASP A 37 -13.37 -7.47 8.33
CA ASP A 37 -12.17 -8.29 8.12
C ASP A 37 -11.89 -8.58 6.63
N VAL A 38 -12.93 -8.61 5.79
CA VAL A 38 -12.80 -8.78 4.33
C VAL A 38 -12.09 -7.58 3.70
N GLU A 39 -12.47 -6.34 4.06
CA GLU A 39 -11.77 -5.15 3.56
C GLU A 39 -10.32 -5.10 4.08
N ALA A 40 -10.10 -5.52 5.33
CA ALA A 40 -8.74 -5.63 5.88
C ALA A 40 -7.89 -6.66 5.13
N GLN A 41 -8.46 -7.82 4.79
CA GLN A 41 -7.80 -8.85 3.99
C GLN A 41 -7.46 -8.33 2.59
N GLN A 42 -8.39 -7.65 1.91
CA GLN A 42 -8.12 -7.06 0.60
C GLN A 42 -6.98 -6.04 0.64
N ILE A 43 -6.93 -5.19 1.68
CA ILE A 43 -5.81 -4.26 1.88
C ILE A 43 -4.50 -5.02 2.08
N ARG A 44 -4.50 -6.10 2.87
CA ARG A 44 -3.32 -6.97 3.07
C ARG A 44 -2.86 -7.66 1.79
N GLU A 45 -3.78 -8.11 0.96
CA GLU A 45 -3.46 -8.70 -0.34
C GLU A 45 -2.79 -7.69 -1.27
N ILE A 46 -3.34 -6.46 -1.35
CA ILE A 46 -2.72 -5.39 -2.13
C ILE A 46 -1.32 -5.08 -1.60
N MET A 47 -1.14 -4.98 -0.27
CA MET A 47 0.18 -4.79 0.33
C MET A 47 1.14 -5.93 -0.01
N ASN A 48 0.69 -7.19 0.03
CA ASN A 48 1.52 -8.33 -0.34
C ASN A 48 1.92 -8.30 -1.82
N ASN A 49 1.03 -7.85 -2.71
CA ASN A 49 1.34 -7.68 -4.13
C ASN A 49 2.40 -6.59 -4.35
N VAL A 50 2.22 -5.41 -3.75
CA VAL A 50 3.24 -4.35 -3.80
C VAL A 50 4.56 -4.86 -3.23
N ASN A 51 4.54 -5.64 -2.15
CA ASN A 51 5.76 -6.17 -1.53
C ASN A 51 6.54 -7.14 -2.44
N LYS A 52 5.85 -7.93 -3.27
CA LYS A 52 6.50 -8.80 -4.26
C LYS A 52 7.29 -7.98 -5.28
N ASP A 53 6.68 -6.91 -5.78
CA ASP A 53 7.32 -6.00 -6.74
C ASP A 53 8.40 -5.13 -6.07
N CYS A 54 8.19 -4.78 -4.80
CA CYS A 54 9.08 -3.94 -4.01
C CYS A 54 10.50 -4.52 -3.90
N ASN A 55 10.61 -5.85 -3.80
CA ASN A 55 11.90 -6.54 -3.80
C ASN A 55 12.62 -6.46 -5.15
N GLN A 56 11.90 -6.28 -6.26
CA GLN A 56 12.47 -6.12 -7.60
C GLN A 56 12.89 -4.68 -7.89
N ILE A 57 12.17 -3.71 -7.30
CA ILE A 57 12.44 -2.28 -7.45
C ILE A 57 13.69 -1.88 -6.63
N GLY A 58 13.76 -2.31 -5.37
CA GLY A 58 14.89 -2.08 -4.48
C GLY A 58 15.08 -0.62 -4.04
N GLY A 59 16.17 -0.36 -3.32
CA GLY A 59 16.60 0.99 -2.96
C GLY A 59 15.74 1.68 -1.89
N LYS A 60 15.52 2.99 -2.05
CA LYS A 60 14.79 3.83 -1.08
C LYS A 60 13.31 3.46 -1.00
N PHE A 61 12.71 3.14 -2.15
CA PHE A 61 11.32 2.66 -2.24
C PHE A 61 11.05 1.48 -1.29
N THR A 62 11.97 0.51 -1.22
CA THR A 62 11.80 -0.66 -0.34
C THR A 62 11.80 -0.32 1.15
N LYS A 63 12.63 0.64 1.56
CA LYS A 63 12.65 1.10 2.95
C LYS A 63 11.37 1.85 3.30
N ASP A 64 10.96 2.79 2.44
CA ASP A 64 9.76 3.59 2.64
C ASP A 64 8.50 2.70 2.61
N TRP A 65 8.45 1.72 1.70
CA TRP A 65 7.38 0.74 1.62
C TRP A 65 7.28 -0.13 2.88
N ASN A 66 8.40 -0.66 3.38
CA ASN A 66 8.41 -1.49 4.59
C ASN A 66 7.93 -0.72 5.82
N ASN A 67 8.31 0.55 5.95
CA ASN A 67 7.83 1.42 7.03
C ASN A 67 6.33 1.68 6.90
N PHE A 68 5.86 2.03 5.70
CA PHE A 68 4.45 2.22 5.41
C PHE A 68 3.63 0.95 5.73
N ARG A 69 4.06 -0.22 5.24
CA ARG A 69 3.41 -1.51 5.45
C ARG A 69 3.27 -1.84 6.93
N LYS A 70 4.33 -1.68 7.73
CA LYS A 70 4.30 -1.95 9.17
C LYS A 70 3.31 -1.04 9.89
N ASN A 71 3.31 0.25 9.56
CA ASN A 71 2.40 1.21 10.17
C ASN A 71 0.94 0.90 9.79
N LEU A 72 0.68 0.60 8.52
CA LEU A 72 -0.66 0.25 8.05
C LEU A 72 -1.15 -1.06 8.64
N ASP A 73 -0.32 -2.11 8.72
CA ASP A 73 -0.72 -3.38 9.33
C ASP A 73 -1.06 -3.24 10.82
N SER A 74 -0.30 -2.42 11.56
CA SER A 74 -0.63 -2.09 12.95
C SER A 74 -2.03 -1.45 13.08
N LYS A 75 -2.40 -0.57 12.14
CA LYS A 75 -3.72 0.06 12.11
C LYS A 75 -4.82 -0.90 11.65
N LEU A 76 -4.53 -1.82 10.72
CA LEU A 76 -5.48 -2.87 10.31
C LEU A 76 -5.81 -3.84 11.44
N ASN A 77 -4.87 -4.11 12.34
CA ASN A 77 -5.13 -4.90 13.55
C ASN A 77 -5.96 -4.13 14.60
N ASN A 78 -6.03 -2.79 14.51
CA ASN A 78 -6.79 -1.95 15.41
C ASN A 78 -7.56 -0.85 14.65
N PRO A 79 -8.54 -1.23 13.80
CA PRO A 79 -9.15 -0.29 12.84
C PRO A 79 -9.94 0.84 13.50
N LYS A 80 -10.40 0.64 14.75
CA LYS A 80 -11.08 1.64 15.58
C LYS A 80 -10.15 2.75 16.09
N LYS A 81 -8.82 2.55 16.07
CA LYS A 81 -7.82 3.54 16.48
C LYS A 81 -7.25 4.36 15.32
N MET A 82 -7.81 4.18 14.12
CA MET A 82 -7.39 4.94 12.95
C MET A 82 -8.18 6.24 12.88
N ASP A 83 -7.50 7.37 12.82
CA ASP A 83 -8.15 8.67 12.74
C ASP A 83 -7.94 9.34 11.38
N SER A 84 -8.63 10.46 11.13
CA SER A 84 -8.53 11.18 9.86
C SER A 84 -7.10 11.65 9.54
N ASN A 85 -6.27 11.87 10.55
CA ASN A 85 -4.89 12.28 10.37
C ASN A 85 -4.01 11.09 9.95
N ASP A 86 -4.26 9.89 10.49
CA ASP A 86 -3.64 8.66 10.00
C ASP A 86 -3.94 8.44 8.51
N PHE A 87 -5.21 8.53 8.09
CA PHE A 87 -5.58 8.39 6.68
C PHE A 87 -4.89 9.41 5.78
N LYS A 88 -4.74 10.66 6.25
CA LYS A 88 -4.01 11.70 5.54
C LYS A 88 -2.52 11.35 5.42
N ASN A 89 -1.93 10.85 6.49
CA ASN A 89 -0.53 10.42 6.51
C ASN A 89 -0.29 9.25 5.54
N PHE A 90 -1.14 8.21 5.58
CA PHE A 90 -1.04 7.08 4.64
C PHE A 90 -1.21 7.52 3.18
N ASN A 91 -2.18 8.40 2.90
CA ASN A 91 -2.35 8.96 1.56
C ASN A 91 -1.09 9.71 1.08
N ASN A 92 -0.47 10.51 1.95
CA ASN A 92 0.77 11.22 1.63
C ASN A 92 1.93 10.24 1.38
N GLN A 93 2.07 9.20 2.21
CA GLN A 93 3.09 8.17 2.05
C GLN A 93 2.90 7.39 0.74
N ILE A 94 1.68 6.99 0.40
CA ILE A 94 1.38 6.36 -0.89
C ILE A 94 1.76 7.27 -2.06
N GLN A 95 1.45 8.56 -1.99
CA GLN A 95 1.84 9.51 -3.03
C GLN A 95 3.35 9.66 -3.17
N GLN A 96 4.10 9.66 -2.06
CA GLN A 96 5.56 9.68 -2.10
C GLN A 96 6.10 8.40 -2.75
N LEU A 97 5.60 7.23 -2.34
CA LEU A 97 5.97 5.94 -2.94
C LEU A 97 5.72 5.92 -4.45
N MET A 98 4.56 6.43 -4.90
CA MET A 98 4.24 6.53 -6.33
C MET A 98 5.15 7.50 -7.11
N LYS A 99 5.73 8.51 -6.46
CA LYS A 99 6.70 9.44 -7.08
C LYS A 99 8.09 8.81 -7.22
N GLU A 100 8.45 7.88 -6.34
CA GLU A 100 9.72 7.15 -6.41
C GLU A 100 9.73 6.11 -7.54
N LEU A 101 8.56 5.63 -7.96
CA LEU A 101 8.36 4.76 -9.12
C LEU A 101 8.42 5.57 -10.42
N LYS A 102 9.61 5.63 -11.04
CA LYS A 102 9.88 6.26 -12.34
C LYS A 102 9.70 5.31 -13.52
#